data_AF-A0AAW7AED3-F1
#
_entry.id   AF-A0AAW7AED3-F1
#
_cell.length_a   1.000
_cell.length_b   1.000
_cell.length_c   1.000
_cell.angle_alpha   90.00
_cell.angle_beta   90.00
_cell.angle_gamma   90.00
#
_symmetry.space_group_name_H-M   'P 1'
#
loop_
_entity.id
_entity.type
_entity.pdbx_description
1 polymer ?
#
loop_
_entity_poly.entity_id
_entity_poly.type
_entity_poly.pdbx_seq_one_letter_code
_entity_poly.pdbx_strand_id
1 'polypeptide(L)' 'YRESKKLYDEDEDFAVKARNYVVKLQSGDEYCAEMWKKLVDVTMIQNQRNYDRLNVSLTRDDVMGESMYN' A
#
# COMPACT_ATOMS: atom_id res chain seq x y z
N TYR A 1 -0.04 9.02 -4.24
CA TYR A 1 0.54 9.51 -2.96
C TYR A 1 0.38 11.02 -2.78
N ARG A 2 0.99 11.88 -3.61
CA ARG A 2 0.94 13.36 -3.42
C ARG A 2 -0.48 13.92 -3.38
N GLU A 3 -1.34 13.49 -4.30
CA GLU A 3 -2.74 13.94 -4.36
C GLU A 3 -3.54 13.49 -3.14
N SER A 4 -3.36 12.24 -2.70
CA SER A 4 -4.02 11.71 -1.50
C SER A 4 -3.59 12.47 -0.23
N LYS A 5 -2.31 12.86 -0.13
CA LYS A 5 -1.80 13.68 0.98
C LYS A 5 -2.42 15.07 0.99
N LYS A 6 -2.46 15.73 -0.18
CA LYS A 6 -3.10 17.04 -0.32
C LYS A 6 -4.56 17.01 0.13
N LEU A 7 -5.31 16.00 -0.32
CA LEU A 7 -6.71 15.82 0.07
C LEU A 7 -6.86 15.54 1.58
N TYR A 8 -5.94 14.78 2.17
CA TYR A 8 -5.91 14.55 3.62
C TYR A 8 -5.67 15.84 4.43
N ASP A 9 -4.85 16.74 3.92
CA ASP A 9 -4.53 18.01 4.59
C ASP A 9 -5.63 19.07 4.37
N GLU A 10 -6.37 19.01 3.25
CA GLU A 10 -7.38 19.99 2.84
C GLU A 10 -8.83 19.62 3.22
N ASP A 11 -9.13 18.34 3.45
CA ASP A 11 -10.47 17.83 3.74
C ASP A 11 -10.49 17.03 5.06
N GLU A 12 -11.11 17.61 6.10
CA GLU A 12 -11.24 16.98 7.42
C GLU A 12 -12.06 15.68 7.39
N ASP A 13 -13.13 15.61 6.58
CA ASP A 13 -13.96 14.42 6.45
C ASP A 13 -13.18 13.29 5.79
N PHE A 14 -12.36 13.62 4.79
CA PHE A 14 -11.43 12.68 4.19
C PHE A 14 -10.37 12.20 5.20
N ALA A 15 -9.83 13.11 6.02
CA ALA A 15 -8.85 12.76 7.04
C ALA A 15 -9.43 11.81 8.12
N VAL A 16 -10.67 12.06 8.56
CA VAL A 16 -11.39 11.16 9.49
C VAL A 16 -11.62 9.79 8.85
N LYS A 17 -12.08 9.74 7.59
CA LYS A 17 -12.27 8.48 6.86
C LYS A 17 -10.97 7.70 6.74
N ALA A 18 -9.87 8.36 6.36
CA ALA A 18 -8.57 7.73 6.22
C ALA A 18 -8.07 7.10 7.54
N ARG A 19 -8.21 7.81 8.68
CA ARG A 19 -7.88 7.25 10.00
C ARG A 19 -8.74 6.02 10.34
N ASN A 20 -10.03 6.06 10.04
CA ASN A 20 -10.92 4.91 10.27
C ASN A 20 -10.54 3.69 9.41
N TYR A 21 -10.09 3.90 8.17
CA TYR A 21 -9.62 2.79 7.31
C TYR A 21 -8.36 2.12 7.85
N VAL A 22 -7.46 2.86 8.51
CA VAL A 22 -6.30 2.25 9.19
C VAL A 22 -6.73 1.29 10.29
N VAL A 23 -7.70 1.70 11.11
CA VAL A 23 -8.23 0.85 12.19
C VAL A 23 -8.91 -0.40 11.61
N LYS A 24 -9.70 -0.25 10.55
CA LYS A 24 -10.35 -1.39 9.88
C LYS A 24 -9.34 -2.38 9.28
N LEU A 25 -8.27 -1.86 8.69
CA LEU A 25 -7.20 -2.70 8.15
C LEU A 25 -6.51 -3.48 9.27
N GLN A 26 -6.22 -2.82 10.41
CA GLN A 26 -5.63 -3.47 11.59
C GLN A 26 -6.59 -4.48 12.25
N SER A 27 -7.90 -4.26 12.17
CA SER A 27 -8.90 -5.19 12.71
C SER A 27 -9.15 -6.40 11.81
N GLY A 28 -8.47 -6.51 10.66
CA GLY A 28 -8.63 -7.64 9.74
C GLY A 28 -9.87 -7.57 8.86
N ASP A 29 -10.40 -6.37 8.58
CA ASP A 29 -11.51 -6.20 7.63
C ASP A 29 -11.11 -6.66 6.23
N GLU A 30 -11.84 -7.65 5.69
CA GLU A 30 -11.52 -8.30 4.42
C GLU A 30 -11.50 -7.32 3.24
N TYR A 31 -12.46 -6.39 3.19
CA TYR A 31 -12.53 -5.39 2.13
C TYR A 31 -11.33 -4.45 2.16
N CYS A 32 -10.93 -4.00 3.36
CA CYS A 32 -9.74 -3.18 3.54
C CYS A 32 -8.47 -3.93 3.16
N ALA A 33 -8.36 -5.21 3.54
CA ALA A 33 -7.23 -6.07 3.20
C ALA A 33 -7.10 -6.28 1.68
N GLU A 34 -8.21 -6.52 0.96
CA GLU A 34 -8.20 -6.62 -0.49
C GLU A 34 -7.73 -5.33 -1.17
N MET A 35 -8.24 -4.18 -0.70
CA MET A 35 -7.86 -2.89 -1.27
C MET A 35 -6.37 -2.58 -1.01
N TRP A 36 -5.89 -2.90 0.20
CA TRP A 36 -4.47 -2.79 0.54
C TRP A 36 -3.61 -3.69 -0.36
N LYS A 37 -4.00 -4.95 -0.57
CA LYS A 37 -3.27 -5.88 -1.43
C LYS A 37 -3.15 -5.37 -2.86
N LYS A 38 -4.23 -4.82 -3.43
CA LYS A 38 -4.21 -4.19 -4.75
C LYS A 38 -3.20 -3.03 -4.83
N LEU A 39 -3.14 -2.20 -3.79
CA LEU A 39 -2.20 -1.08 -3.73
C LEU A 39 -0.74 -1.55 -3.64
N VAL A 40 -0.48 -2.58 -2.82
CA VAL A 40 0.84 -3.23 -2.75
C VAL A 40 1.21 -3.82 -4.11
N ASP A 41 0.31 -4.56 -4.76
CA ASP A 41 0.57 -5.19 -6.06
C ASP A 41 0.98 -4.18 -7.14
N VAL A 42 0.26 -3.06 -7.24
CA VAL A 42 0.59 -1.98 -8.20
C VAL A 42 1.98 -1.40 -7.91
N THR A 43 2.29 -1.18 -6.62
CA THR A 43 3.59 -0.65 -6.20
C THR A 43 4.72 -1.62 -6.55
N MET A 44 4.52 -2.91 -6.29
CA MET A 44 5.51 -3.94 -6.57
C MET A 44 5.74 -4.15 -8.07
N ILE A 45 4.70 -4.03 -8.91
CA ILE A 45 4.87 -4.05 -10.38
C ILE A 45 5.78 -2.92 -10.83
N GLN A 46 5.57 -1.71 -10.31
CA GLN A 46 6.39 -0.56 -10.68
C GLN A 46 7.83 -0.70 -10.16
N ASN A 47 8.03 -1.27 -8.97
CA ASN A 47 9.36 -1.55 -8.43
C ASN A 47 10.10 -2.61 -9.25
N GLN A 48 9.41 -3.68 -9.67
CA GLN A 48 10.03 -4.72 -10.50
C GLN A 48 10.59 -4.14 -11.80
N ARG A 49 9.84 -3.24 -12.47
CA ARG A 49 10.35 -2.53 -13.67
C ARG A 49 11.65 -1.77 -13.41
N ASN A 50 11.84 -1.24 -12.19
CA ASN A 50 13.09 -0.57 -11.82
C ASN A 50 14.21 -1.59 -11.55
N TYR A 51 13.91 -2.71 -10.90
CA TYR A 51 14.87 -3.80 -10.67
C TYR A 51 15.37 -4.40 -11.99
N ASP A 52 14.46 -4.63 -12.94
CA ASP A 52 14.79 -5.12 -14.28
C ASP A 52 15.74 -4.15 -15.00
N ARG A 53 15.49 -2.83 -14.92
CA ARG A 53 16.35 -1.79 -15.50
C ARG A 53 17.73 -1.71 -14.84
N LEU A 54 17.80 -2.02 -13.55
CA LEU A 54 19.05 -2.03 -12.79
C LEU A 54 19.78 -3.38 -12.88
N ASN A 55 19.23 -4.35 -13.62
CA ASN A 55 19.75 -5.71 -13.73
C ASN A 55 19.97 -6.38 -12.36
N VAL A 56 19.02 -6.16 -11.44
CA VAL A 56 19.01 -6.75 -10.10
C VAL A 56 18.24 -8.07 -10.15
N SER A 57 18.72 -9.09 -9.45
CA SER A 57 18.11 -10.44 -9.45
C SER A 57 16.89 -10.59 -8.54
N LEU A 58 16.42 -9.52 -7.91
CA LEU A 58 15.27 -9.54 -7.02
C LEU A 58 13.99 -9.76 -7.82
N THR A 59 13.19 -10.70 -7.36
CA THR A 59 11.92 -11.08 -7.95
C THR A 59 10.78 -10.86 -6.96
N ARG A 60 9.54 -11.06 -7.43
CA ARG A 60 8.35 -11.01 -6.56
C ARG A 60 8.39 -12.05 -5.43
N ASP A 61 9.07 -13.17 -5.64
CA ASP A 61 9.13 -14.25 -4.66
C ASP A 61 10.08 -13.92 -3.49
N ASP A 62 10.98 -12.94 -3.68
CA ASP A 62 11.88 -12.44 -2.64
C ASP A 62 11.22 -11.37 -1.74
N VAL A 63 9.97 -11.01 -2.02
CA VAL A 63 9.26 -9.92 -1.35
C VAL A 63 8.71 -10.41 -0.01
N MET A 64 9.48 -10.19 1.04
CA MET A 64 9.02 -10.38 2.43
C MET A 64 8.66 -9.03 3.06
N GLY A 65 7.40 -8.62 2.92
CA GLY A 65 6.89 -7.40 3.54
C GLY A 65 6.75 -7.52 5.06
N GLU A 66 6.91 -6.41 5.78
CA GLU A 66 6.75 -6.34 7.24
C GLU A 66 5.35 -6.83 7.70
N SER A 67 4.34 -6.72 6.84
CA SER A 67 2.99 -7.25 7.07
C SER A 67 2.92 -8.76 7.27
N MET A 68 3.93 -9.53 6.87
CA MET A 68 3.99 -10.99 7.09
C MET A 68 4.21 -11.37 8.56
N TYR A 69 4.65 -10.42 9.39
CA TYR A 69 4.98 -10.65 10.80
C TYR A 69 3.94 -10.07 11.76
N ASN A 70 2.84 -9.51 11.24
CA ASN A 70 1.73 -8.92 12.01
C ASN A 70 0.57 -9.89 12.22
#